data_AF-A0A644T9Y8-F1
#
_entry.id   AF-A0A644T9Y8-F1
#
_cell.length_a   1.000
_cell.length_b   1.000
_cell.length_c   1.000
_cell.angle_alpha   90.00
_cell.angle_beta   90.00
_cell.angle_gamma   90.00
#
_symmetry.space_group_name_H-M   'P 1'
#
loop_
_entity.id
_entity.type
_entity.pdbx_description
1 polymer ?
#
loop_
_entity_poly.entity_id
_entity_poly.type
_entity_poly.pdbx_seq_one_letter_code
_entity_poly.pdbx_strand_id
1 'polypeptide(L)'
;MAQYGLLIDNEYCTGCHSCEVACKNEKMLPLGQWGIKLLELGPWQLMDDKHWEHRYIPVPTQYCDLCEDRVAGGGQPSCVLHCLASAMEFGPLEELTAKMAAKGRQASIFIP
;
A
#
# COMPACT_ATOMS: atom_id res chain seq x y z
N MET A 1 18.07 -3.86 15.17
CA MET A 1 17.79 -3.98 13.72
C MET A 1 16.75 -2.94 13.39
N ALA A 2 16.90 -2.18 12.31
CA ALA A 2 15.88 -1.22 11.90
C ALA A 2 14.60 -1.98 11.49
N GLN A 3 13.45 -1.57 12.03
CA GLN A 3 12.17 -2.12 11.62
C GLN A 3 11.79 -1.52 10.26
N TYR A 4 11.38 -2.36 9.31
CA TYR A 4 10.94 -1.93 7.98
C TYR A 4 9.41 -1.91 7.90
N GLY A 5 8.89 -1.09 7.00
CA GLY A 5 7.45 -1.00 6.75
C GLY A 5 7.14 -0.69 5.30
N LEU A 6 5.85 -0.65 5.00
CA LEU A 6 5.30 -0.22 3.73
C LEU A 6 4.40 1.01 3.97
N LEU A 7 4.84 2.17 3.50
CA LEU A 7 4.02 3.38 3.46
C LEU A 7 3.11 3.32 2.24
N ILE A 8 1.83 3.61 2.45
CA ILE A 8 0.79 3.63 1.43
C ILE A 8 0.10 4.99 1.49
N ASP A 9 0.17 5.70 0.38
CA ASP A 9 -0.49 6.97 0.14
C ASP A 9 -1.83 6.74 -0.56
N ASN A 10 -2.92 6.86 0.19
CA ASN A 10 -4.26 6.61 -0.34
C ASN A 10 -4.85 7.83 -1.07
N GLU A 11 -4.19 8.99 -1.05
CA GLU A 11 -4.64 10.19 -1.76
C GLU A 11 -4.37 10.06 -3.27
N TYR A 12 -3.23 9.46 -3.64
CA TYR A 12 -2.84 9.25 -5.04
C TYR A 12 -3.22 7.88 -5.60
N CYS A 13 -3.79 7.00 -4.77
CA CYS A 13 -4.19 5.67 -5.22
C CYS A 13 -5.36 5.75 -6.21
N THR A 14 -5.11 5.37 -7.46
CA THR A 14 -6.12 5.41 -8.54
C THR A 14 -6.98 4.15 -8.64
N GLY A 15 -6.72 3.14 -7.81
CA GLY A 15 -7.45 1.88 -7.85
C GLY A 15 -7.17 1.00 -9.07
N CYS A 16 -5.98 1.08 -9.69
CA CYS A 16 -5.64 0.29 -10.89
C CYS A 16 -5.48 -1.22 -10.69
N HIS A 17 -5.59 -1.74 -9.45
CA HIS A 17 -5.41 -3.15 -9.08
C HIS A 17 -4.02 -3.78 -9.39
N SER A 18 -3.05 -3.00 -9.88
CA SER A 18 -1.69 -3.48 -10.20
C SER A 18 -1.02 -4.16 -9.00
N CYS A 19 -1.15 -3.59 -7.81
CA CYS A 19 -0.56 -4.13 -6.59
C CYS A 19 -1.11 -5.52 -6.23
N GLU A 20 -2.42 -5.77 -6.45
CA GLU A 20 -3.06 -7.06 -6.16
C GLU A 20 -2.47 -8.15 -7.06
N VAL A 21 -2.38 -7.88 -8.36
CA VAL A 21 -1.87 -8.83 -9.36
C VAL A 21 -0.37 -9.08 -9.15
N ALA A 22 0.40 -8.01 -8.93
CA ALA A 22 1.85 -8.10 -8.72
C ALA A 22 2.19 -8.92 -7.47
N CYS A 23 1.52 -8.66 -6.34
CA CYS A 23 1.72 -9.40 -5.10
C CYS A 23 1.28 -10.87 -5.21
N LYS A 24 0.14 -11.10 -5.87
CA LYS A 24 -0.36 -12.46 -6.11
C LYS A 24 0.58 -13.29 -6.97
N ASN A 25 1.13 -12.70 -8.04
CA ASN A 25 2.08 -13.37 -8.91
C ASN A 25 3.39 -13.67 -8.18
N GLU A 26 3.92 -12.69 -7.43
CA GLU A 26 5.16 -12.86 -6.67
C GLU A 26 5.04 -13.99 -5.64
N LYS A 27 3.94 -14.04 -4.89
CA LYS A 27 3.70 -15.04 -3.85
C LYS A 27 3.06 -16.33 -4.35
N MET A 28 2.77 -16.42 -5.64
CA MET A 28 2.06 -17.55 -6.26
C MET A 28 0.77 -17.93 -5.51
N LEU A 29 -0.01 -16.94 -5.07
CA LEU A 29 -1.20 -17.18 -4.26
C LEU A 29 -2.33 -17.80 -5.12
N PRO A 30 -3.11 -18.74 -4.57
CA PRO A 30 -4.21 -19.37 -5.28
C PRO A 30 -5.36 -18.40 -5.58
N LEU A 31 -6.35 -18.87 -6.36
CA LEU A 31 -7.58 -18.12 -6.60
C LEU A 31 -8.33 -17.87 -5.27
N GLY A 32 -8.87 -16.66 -5.11
CA GLY A 32 -9.57 -16.24 -3.90
C GLY A 32 -8.67 -15.80 -2.73
N GLN A 33 -7.35 -15.77 -2.90
CA GLN A 33 -6.42 -15.22 -1.92
C GLN A 33 -5.65 -14.02 -2.49
N TRP A 34 -5.26 -13.11 -1.60
CA TRP A 34 -4.57 -11.86 -1.92
C TRP A 34 -3.53 -11.53 -0.85
N GLY A 35 -2.34 -11.09 -1.25
CA GLY A 35 -1.34 -10.54 -0.32
C GLY A 35 -1.53 -9.06 -0.04
N ILE A 36 -2.14 -8.34 -0.99
CA ILE A 36 -2.68 -6.99 -0.83
C ILE A 36 -4.01 -6.92 -1.55
N LYS A 37 -5.01 -6.31 -0.91
CA LYS A 37 -6.36 -6.15 -1.46
C LYS A 37 -6.72 -4.68 -1.51
N LEU A 38 -7.20 -4.23 -2.66
CA LEU A 38 -7.73 -2.88 -2.83
C LEU A 38 -9.16 -2.85 -2.29
N LEU A 39 -9.41 -1.96 -1.34
CA LEU A 39 -10.75 -1.64 -0.84
C LEU A 39 -11.16 -0.27 -1.35
N GLU A 40 -12.41 -0.14 -1.76
CA GLU A 40 -12.99 1.14 -2.11
C GLU A 40 -13.71 1.71 -0.88
N LEU A 41 -13.33 2.94 -0.51
CA LEU A 41 -13.97 3.69 0.55
C LEU A 41 -14.77 4.83 -0.06
N GLY A 42 -16.07 4.87 0.20
CA GLY A 42 -16.98 5.81 -0.44
C GLY A 42 -17.69 5.21 -1.66
N PRO A 43 -18.38 6.03 -2.46
CA PRO A 43 -18.53 7.47 -2.30
C PRO A 43 -19.63 7.86 -1.30
N TRP A 44 -19.34 8.77 -0.36
CA TRP A 44 -20.36 9.48 0.41
C TRP A 44 -20.03 10.96 0.55
N GLN A 45 -21.06 11.78 0.67
CA GLN A 45 -20.91 13.22 0.85
C GLN A 45 -20.52 13.54 2.30
N LEU A 46 -19.55 14.44 2.47
CA LEU A 46 -19.19 14.96 3.78
C LEU A 46 -20.28 15.92 4.27
N MET A 47 -20.32 16.17 5.59
CA MET A 47 -21.34 17.00 6.23
C MET A 47 -21.37 18.46 5.76
N ASP A 48 -20.38 18.90 4.97
CA ASP A 48 -20.31 20.25 4.42
C ASP A 48 -21.08 20.41 3.09
N ASP A 49 -21.73 19.35 2.62
CA ASP A 49 -22.49 19.26 1.35
C ASP A 49 -21.68 19.63 0.10
N LYS A 50 -20.36 19.79 0.19
CA LYS A 50 -19.50 20.25 -0.90
C LYS A 50 -18.46 19.22 -1.31
N HIS A 51 -18.01 18.39 -0.38
CA HIS A 51 -16.96 17.41 -0.62
C HIS A 51 -17.49 15.99 -0.54
N TRP A 52 -16.84 15.10 -1.29
CA TRP A 52 -17.11 13.67 -1.30
C TRP A 52 -15.88 12.93 -0.82
N GLU A 53 -16.07 11.95 0.04
CA GLU A 53 -15.03 10.98 0.35
C GLU A 53 -15.14 9.85 -0.65
N HIS A 54 -14.14 9.72 -1.52
CA HIS A 54 -13.96 8.58 -2.40
C HIS A 54 -12.46 8.29 -2.52
N ARG A 55 -12.04 7.10 -2.11
CA ARG A 55 -10.64 6.71 -2.16
C ARG A 55 -10.47 5.20 -2.25
N TYR A 56 -9.39 4.79 -2.88
CA TYR A 56 -8.96 3.39 -2.90
C TYR A 56 -7.87 3.17 -1.85
N ILE A 57 -8.05 2.15 -1.02
CA ILE A 57 -7.16 1.81 0.08
C ILE A 57 -6.55 0.44 -0.21
N PRO A 58 -5.27 0.37 -0.64
CA PRO A 58 -4.53 -0.87 -0.67
C PRO A 58 -4.29 -1.37 0.75
N VAL A 59 -4.84 -2.52 1.11
CA VAL A 59 -4.71 -3.14 2.43
C VAL A 59 -3.88 -4.42 2.31
N PRO A 60 -2.65 -4.44 2.84
CA PRO A 60 -1.87 -5.67 2.97
C PRO A 60 -2.59 -6.67 3.88
N THR A 61 -2.53 -7.96 3.53
CA THR A 61 -3.15 -9.04 4.30
C THR A 61 -2.10 -9.77 5.16
N GLN A 62 -2.54 -10.81 5.87
CA GLN A 62 -1.66 -11.70 6.65
C GLN A 62 -0.59 -12.41 5.81
N TYR A 63 -0.73 -12.43 4.48
CA TYR A 63 0.29 -13.01 3.59
C TYR A 63 1.41 -12.02 3.24
N CYS A 64 1.28 -10.74 3.61
CA CYS A 64 2.31 -9.73 3.35
C CYS A 64 3.46 -9.85 4.34
N ASP A 65 4.67 -10.02 3.81
CA ASP A 65 5.95 -10.12 4.52
C ASP A 65 6.95 -9.05 4.03
N LEU A 66 6.44 -7.97 3.42
CA LEU A 66 7.24 -6.95 2.75
C LEU A 66 8.17 -7.49 1.65
N CYS A 67 7.85 -8.65 1.04
CA CYS A 67 8.66 -9.30 0.01
C CYS A 67 10.11 -9.57 0.47
N GLU A 68 10.28 -10.18 1.64
CA GLU A 68 11.58 -10.52 2.24
C GLU A 68 12.59 -11.08 1.23
N ASP A 69 12.18 -12.07 0.42
CA ASP A 69 13.05 -12.69 -0.60
C ASP A 69 13.55 -11.71 -1.66
N ARG A 70 12.67 -10.81 -2.15
CA ARG A 70 13.07 -9.78 -3.14
C ARG A 70 14.01 -8.77 -2.53
N VAL A 71 13.72 -8.33 -1.30
CA VAL A 71 14.52 -7.33 -0.59
C VAL A 71 15.90 -7.90 -0.27
N ALA A 72 15.98 -9.17 0.14
CA ALA A 72 17.25 -9.88 0.33
C ALA A 72 18.08 -9.96 -0.98
N GLY A 73 17.40 -10.08 -2.12
CA GLY A 73 18.02 -10.02 -3.45
C GLY A 73 18.40 -8.61 -3.92
N GLY A 74 18.23 -7.56 -3.10
CA GLY A 74 18.50 -6.17 -3.46
C GLY A 74 17.41 -5.50 -4.31
N GLY A 75 16.28 -6.15 -4.49
CA GLY A 75 15.11 -5.60 -5.16
C GLY A 75 14.19 -4.82 -4.21
N GLN A 76 13.16 -4.21 -4.78
CA GLN A 76 12.07 -3.59 -4.02
C GLN A 76 10.87 -4.54 -3.95
N PRO A 77 9.96 -4.36 -2.96
CA PRO A 77 8.72 -5.13 -2.90
C PRO A 77 7.92 -5.03 -4.19
N SER A 78 7.25 -6.12 -4.57
CA SER A 78 6.57 -6.21 -5.86
C SER A 78 5.46 -5.15 -6.01
N CYS A 79 4.71 -4.86 -4.94
CA CYS A 79 3.69 -3.81 -4.95
C CYS A 79 4.28 -2.40 -5.16
N VAL A 80 5.45 -2.10 -4.56
CA VAL A 80 6.14 -0.82 -4.72
C VAL A 80 6.62 -0.65 -6.15
N LEU A 81 7.29 -1.68 -6.70
CA LEU A 81 7.83 -1.65 -8.07
C LEU A 81 6.74 -1.42 -9.14
N HIS A 82 5.55 -2.01 -8.95
CA HIS A 82 4.47 -1.95 -9.93
C HIS A 82 3.43 -0.86 -9.64
N CYS A 83 3.70 0.05 -8.70
CA CYS A 83 2.78 1.14 -8.38
C CYS A 83 2.83 2.23 -9.47
N LEU A 84 1.80 2.26 -10.33
CA LEU A 84 1.73 3.25 -11.42
C LEU A 84 1.63 4.70 -10.93
N ALA A 85 1.06 4.90 -9.72
CA ALA A 85 0.89 6.22 -9.12
C ALA A 85 2.06 6.62 -8.19
N SER A 86 3.07 5.76 -8.01
CA SER A 86 4.13 5.95 -7.01
C SER A 86 3.59 6.23 -5.59
N ALA A 87 2.46 5.60 -5.26
CA ALA A 87 1.73 5.78 -4.01
C ALA A 87 2.19 4.82 -2.90
N MET A 88 3.17 3.94 -3.15
CA MET A 88 3.67 2.98 -2.17
C MET A 88 5.18 3.11 -2.04
N GLU A 89 5.67 3.07 -0.81
CA GLU A 89 7.10 3.18 -0.51
C GLU A 89 7.51 2.18 0.57
N PHE A 90 8.66 1.54 0.37
CA PHE A 90 9.26 0.61 1.33
C PHE A 90 10.55 1.21 1.88
N GLY A 91 10.74 1.11 3.19
CA GLY A 91 11.93 1.63 3.84
C GLY A 91 11.93 1.47 5.37
N PRO A 92 12.95 2.02 6.04
CA PRO A 92 13.03 2.04 7.50
C PRO A 92 11.86 2.81 8.11
N LEU A 93 11.28 2.29 9.19
CA LEU A 93 10.09 2.85 9.82
C LEU A 93 10.26 4.31 10.25
N GLU A 94 11.44 4.71 10.72
CA GLU A 94 11.75 6.08 11.12
C GLU A 94 11.62 7.06 9.94
N GLU A 95 12.07 6.65 8.75
CA GLU A 95 11.95 7.47 7.55
C GLU A 95 10.50 7.53 7.06
N LEU A 96 9.81 6.40 7.06
CA LEU A 96 8.41 6.32 6.62
C LEU A 96 7.48 7.12 7.53
N THR A 97 7.70 7.08 8.84
CA THR A 97 6.90 7.85 9.82
C THR A 97 7.14 9.35 9.68
N ALA A 98 8.38 9.78 9.42
CA ALA A 98 8.68 11.18 9.12
C ALA A 98 7.98 11.65 7.82
N LYS A 99 8.00 10.82 6.76
CA LYS A 99 7.28 11.10 5.50
C LYS A 99 5.77 11.16 5.71
N MET A 100 5.22 10.21 6.46
CA MET A 100 3.79 10.19 6.78
C MET A 100 3.38 11.44 7.57
N ALA A 101 4.18 11.85 8.56
CA ALA A 101 3.93 13.06 9.33
C ALA A 101 4.01 14.33 8.48
N ALA A 102 4.98 14.40 7.54
CA ALA A 102 5.11 15.54 6.62
C ALA A 102 3.94 15.63 5.63
N LYS A 103 3.44 14.50 5.14
CA LYS A 103 2.28 14.45 4.24
C LYS A 103 0.98 14.80 4.97
N GLY A 104 0.79 14.27 6.19
CA GLY A 104 -0.40 14.48 7.00
C GLY A 104 -1.45 13.40 6.78
N ARG A 105 -2.56 13.73 6.12
CA ARG A 105 -3.76 12.86 6.04
C ARG A 105 -3.66 11.79 4.94
N GLN A 106 -4.53 10.78 5.04
CA GLN A 106 -4.77 9.75 4.02
C GLN A 106 -3.58 8.84 3.68
N ALA A 107 -2.57 8.77 4.55
CA ALA A 107 -1.51 7.78 4.47
C ALA A 107 -1.59 6.74 5.59
N SER A 108 -1.06 5.55 5.34
CA SER A 108 -0.98 4.45 6.30
C SER A 108 0.36 3.74 6.18
N ILE A 109 0.91 3.28 7.30
CA ILE A 109 2.09 2.41 7.31
C ILE A 109 1.67 1.01 7.74
N PHE A 110 2.04 0.01 6.94
CA PHE A 110 1.91 -1.40 7.29
C PHE A 110 3.23 -1.94 7.81
N ILE A 111 3.15 -2.71 8.89
CA ILE A 111 4.25 -3.47 9.49
C ILE A 111 3.74 -4.91 9.58
N PRO A 112 4.47 -5.91 9.03
CA PRO A 112 4.09 -7.32 9.10
C PRO A 112 4.16 -7.89 10.52
#